data_AF-A0A3C1G5M4-F1
#
_entry.id   AF-A0A3C1G5M4-F1
#
_cell.length_a   1.000
_cell.length_b   1.000
_cell.length_c   1.000
_cell.angle_alpha   90.00
_cell.angle_beta   90.00
_cell.angle_gamma   90.00
#
_symmetry.space_group_name_H-M   'P 1'
#
loop_
_entity.id
_entity.type
_entity.pdbx_description
1 polymer ?
#
loop_
_entity_poly.entity_id
_entity_poly.type
_entity_poly.pdbx_seq_one_letter_code
_entity_poly.pdbx_strand_id
1 'polypeptide(L)'
;MMLQKIATQLWQRLPLNLHGKIQVAIPLFAIGVSAALALSGNYRHVQIEAPIQRQVQTVAVLDKVLTLMVNAETGMRGYLLTRREEFLEPYAAAQQNLPATMSYIRSLIDTEKSNNTRTNKLDPASQLQVLINRQMSNLAWQRRYVTMSDTSADEIFNHLAFGKHLMDEIRDNIGHMRETGWRLLAGRIQEINDIRRRDYLAVFLTLVVGLGSRLVAWRLFNTEVIRRVEHLVKNTRCLLHGKPLPFPPSGKPDALGDLEQEIALMNK
;
A
#
# COMPACT_ATOMS: atom_id res chain seq x y z
N MET A 1 2.48 -4.86 39.13
CA MET A 1 1.95 -5.64 40.28
C MET A 1 0.59 -5.16 40.79
N MET A 2 0.32 -3.85 40.91
CA MET A 2 -0.95 -3.35 41.48
C MET A 2 -2.20 -3.68 40.62
N LEU A 3 -2.11 -3.50 39.29
CA LEU A 3 -3.17 -3.88 38.34
C LEU A 3 -3.50 -5.38 38.36
N GLN A 4 -2.49 -6.22 38.58
CA GLN A 4 -2.63 -7.67 38.61
C GLN A 4 -3.42 -8.14 39.84
N LYS A 5 -3.20 -7.52 41.01
CA LYS A 5 -3.96 -7.79 42.25
C LYS A 5 -5.42 -7.34 42.14
N ILE A 6 -5.67 -6.17 41.55
CA ILE A 6 -7.03 -5.63 41.35
C ILE A 6 -7.82 -6.52 40.38
N ALA A 7 -7.19 -6.93 39.27
CA ALA A 7 -7.79 -7.84 38.31
C ALA A 7 -8.18 -9.18 38.95
N THR A 8 -7.33 -9.77 39.80
CA THR A 8 -7.62 -11.03 40.49
C THR A 8 -8.74 -10.91 41.52
N GLN A 9 -8.86 -9.79 42.24
CA GLN A 9 -9.92 -9.59 43.22
C GLN A 9 -11.30 -9.38 42.57
N LEU A 10 -11.35 -8.65 41.45
CA LEU A 10 -12.57 -8.49 40.67
C LEU A 10 -13.01 -9.82 40.04
N TRP A 11 -12.07 -10.62 39.54
CA TRP A 11 -12.33 -11.96 38.97
C TRP A 11 -12.97 -12.92 39.97
N GLN A 12 -12.50 -12.94 41.22
CA GLN A 12 -12.99 -13.86 42.24
C GLN A 12 -14.45 -13.63 42.65
N ARG A 13 -15.06 -12.47 42.34
CA ARG A 13 -16.45 -12.15 42.68
C ARG A 13 -17.45 -12.47 41.57
N LEU A 14 -17.00 -12.87 40.38
CA LEU A 14 -17.88 -13.14 39.24
C LEU A 14 -18.43 -14.58 39.26
N PRO A 15 -19.69 -14.82 38.87
CA PRO A 15 -20.22 -16.17 38.72
C PRO A 15 -19.61 -16.88 37.51
N LEU A 16 -19.49 -18.21 37.58
CA LEU A 16 -18.90 -19.08 36.54
C LEU A 16 -19.46 -18.82 35.12
N ASN A 17 -20.74 -18.47 35.02
CA ASN A 17 -21.42 -18.23 33.74
C ASN A 17 -20.99 -16.90 33.07
N LEU A 18 -20.60 -15.89 33.85
CA LEU A 18 -20.13 -14.61 33.32
C LEU A 18 -18.66 -14.69 32.88
N HIS A 19 -17.86 -15.54 33.54
CA HIS A 19 -16.49 -15.83 33.13
C HIS A 19 -16.42 -16.37 31.70
N GLY A 20 -17.29 -17.35 31.35
CA GLY A 20 -17.34 -17.91 30.00
C GLY A 20 -17.71 -16.86 28.95
N LYS A 21 -18.69 -15.99 29.23
CA LYS A 21 -19.12 -14.94 28.30
C LYS A 21 -18.03 -13.89 28.06
N ILE A 22 -17.35 -13.44 29.12
CA ILE A 22 -16.26 -12.46 29.01
C ILE A 22 -15.06 -13.07 28.25
N GLN A 23 -14.74 -14.35 28.48
CA GLN A 23 -13.66 -15.05 27.79
C GLN A 23 -13.89 -15.22 26.30
N VAL A 24 -15.15 -15.36 25.86
CA VAL A 24 -15.49 -15.43 24.44
C VAL A 24 -15.53 -14.02 23.83
N ALA A 25 -16.01 -13.02 24.57
CA ALA A 25 -16.16 -11.65 24.08
C ALA A 25 -14.82 -10.96 23.77
N ILE A 26 -13.77 -11.18 24.58
CA ILE A 26 -12.44 -10.55 24.39
C ILE A 26 -11.79 -10.92 23.04
N PRO A 27 -11.63 -12.20 22.67
CA PRO A 27 -11.06 -12.57 21.36
C PRO A 27 -11.98 -12.18 20.21
N LEU A 28 -13.30 -12.24 20.37
CA LEU A 28 -14.24 -11.79 19.33
C LEU A 28 -14.08 -10.29 19.05
N PHE A 29 -13.94 -9.48 20.11
CA PHE A 29 -13.71 -8.05 20.00
C PHE A 29 -12.34 -7.75 19.38
N ALA A 30 -11.29 -8.48 19.76
CA ALA A 30 -9.95 -8.34 19.18
C ALA A 30 -9.94 -8.67 17.68
N ILE A 31 -10.65 -9.73 17.26
CA ILE A 31 -10.84 -10.08 15.85
C ILE A 31 -11.60 -8.97 15.12
N GLY A 32 -12.66 -8.42 15.72
CA GLY A 32 -13.44 -7.32 15.15
C GLY A 32 -12.61 -6.05 14.93
N VAL A 33 -11.78 -5.67 15.91
CA VAL A 33 -10.85 -4.53 15.78
C VAL A 33 -9.79 -4.80 14.71
N SER A 34 -9.22 -6.00 14.67
CA SER A 34 -8.27 -6.38 13.62
C SER A 34 -8.91 -6.35 12.22
N ALA A 35 -10.13 -6.83 12.09
CA ALA A 35 -10.87 -6.81 10.82
C ALA A 35 -11.20 -5.37 10.39
N ALA A 36 -11.60 -4.51 11.32
CA ALA A 36 -11.85 -3.10 11.03
C ALA A 36 -10.57 -2.37 10.57
N LEU A 37 -9.43 -2.63 11.24
CA LEU A 37 -8.13 -2.11 10.83
C LEU A 37 -7.73 -2.64 9.44
N ALA A 38 -7.86 -3.94 9.19
CA ALA A 38 -7.52 -4.55 7.91
C ALA A 38 -8.41 -4.03 6.76
N LEU A 39 -9.71 -3.85 7.00
CA LEU A 39 -10.62 -3.23 6.02
C LEU A 39 -10.22 -1.78 5.77
N SER A 40 -9.90 -1.01 6.81
CA SER A 40 -9.44 0.37 6.66
C SER A 40 -8.11 0.49 5.90
N GLY A 41 -7.20 -0.48 6.06
CA GLY A 41 -5.97 -0.61 5.27
C GLY A 41 -6.24 -0.98 3.82
N ASN A 42 -7.13 -1.95 3.56
CA ASN A 42 -7.56 -2.34 2.21
C ASN A 42 -8.22 -1.20 1.44
N TYR A 43 -9.05 -0.37 2.08
CA TYR A 43 -9.61 0.83 1.45
C TYR A 43 -8.53 1.85 1.06
N ARG A 44 -7.41 1.91 1.81
CA ARG A 44 -6.25 2.74 1.45
C ARG A 44 -5.43 2.12 0.31
N HIS A 45 -5.40 0.78 0.18
CA HIS A 45 -4.66 0.09 -0.88
C HIS A 45 -5.23 0.35 -2.29
N VAL A 46 -6.56 0.41 -2.45
CA VAL A 46 -7.20 0.67 -3.75
C VAL A 46 -6.84 2.05 -4.31
N GLN A 47 -6.49 3.02 -3.45
CA GLN A 47 -6.05 4.35 -3.91
C GLN A 47 -4.57 4.40 -4.38
N ILE A 48 -3.79 3.33 -4.16
CA ILE A 48 -2.36 3.30 -4.46
C ILE A 48 -2.06 2.59 -5.80
N GLU A 49 -2.89 1.66 -6.24
CA GLU A 49 -2.65 0.92 -7.50
C GLU A 49 -2.80 1.79 -8.75
N ALA A 50 -3.87 2.60 -8.81
CA ALA A 50 -4.13 3.50 -9.94
C ALA A 50 -2.98 4.51 -10.21
N PRO A 51 -2.38 5.19 -9.21
CA PRO A 51 -1.26 6.09 -9.45
C PRO A 51 0.04 5.35 -9.84
N ILE A 52 0.28 4.12 -9.37
CA ILE A 52 1.46 3.33 -9.79
C ILE A 52 1.37 2.98 -11.28
N GLN A 53 0.21 2.44 -11.71
CA GLN A 53 0.00 2.10 -13.11
C GLN A 53 0.14 3.32 -14.02
N ARG A 54 -0.40 4.47 -13.58
CA ARG A 54 -0.27 5.73 -14.30
C ARG A 54 1.19 6.17 -14.43
N GLN A 55 1.99 6.06 -13.38
CA GLN A 55 3.41 6.46 -13.42
C GLN A 55 4.21 5.60 -14.41
N VAL A 56 3.99 4.28 -14.39
CA VAL A 56 4.61 3.34 -15.34
C VAL A 56 4.16 3.67 -16.77
N GLN A 57 2.88 3.97 -16.96
CA GLN A 57 2.34 4.37 -18.26
C GLN A 57 2.95 5.67 -18.77
N THR A 58 3.12 6.69 -17.93
CA THR A 58 3.78 7.95 -18.31
C THR A 58 5.20 7.70 -18.82
N VAL A 59 5.99 6.87 -18.12
CA VAL A 59 7.37 6.52 -18.56
C VAL A 59 7.34 5.79 -19.90
N ALA A 60 6.46 4.81 -20.08
CA ALA A 60 6.35 4.07 -21.34
C ALA A 60 5.97 4.98 -22.52
N VAL A 61 5.09 5.97 -22.29
CA VAL A 61 4.69 6.93 -23.32
C VAL A 61 5.82 7.90 -23.65
N LEU A 62 6.62 8.32 -22.67
CA LEU A 62 7.83 9.13 -22.90
C LEU A 62 8.86 8.37 -23.75
N ASP A 63 9.08 7.08 -23.49
CA ASP A 63 9.97 6.24 -24.30
C ASP A 63 9.45 6.09 -25.74
N LYS A 64 8.13 6.02 -25.93
CA LYS A 64 7.52 6.03 -27.26
C LYS A 64 7.81 7.34 -28.01
N VAL A 65 7.73 8.50 -27.34
CA VAL A 65 8.09 9.80 -27.93
C VAL A 65 9.55 9.81 -28.35
N LEU A 66 10.46 9.39 -27.46
CA LEU A 66 11.89 9.33 -27.78
C LEU A 66 12.15 8.43 -29.00
N THR A 67 11.52 7.26 -29.05
CA THR A 67 11.64 6.32 -30.17
C THR A 67 11.17 6.94 -31.48
N LEU A 68 10.01 7.59 -31.49
CA LEU A 68 9.49 8.27 -32.68
C LEU A 68 10.46 9.36 -33.17
N MET A 69 11.01 10.17 -32.26
CA MET A 69 11.95 11.23 -32.60
C MET A 69 13.28 10.70 -33.16
N VAL A 70 13.85 9.66 -32.53
CA VAL A 70 15.08 9.02 -33.01
C VAL A 70 14.87 8.40 -34.39
N ASN A 71 13.75 7.71 -34.59
CA ASN A 71 13.43 7.10 -35.88
C ASN A 71 13.22 8.15 -36.97
N ALA A 72 12.53 9.25 -36.65
CA ALA A 72 12.34 10.36 -37.58
C ALA A 72 13.67 11.02 -38.00
N GLU A 73 14.57 11.28 -37.04
CA GLU A 73 15.90 11.83 -37.32
C GLU A 73 16.73 10.85 -38.17
N THR A 74 16.70 9.56 -37.81
CA THR A 74 17.45 8.52 -38.53
C THR A 74 16.94 8.35 -39.96
N GLY A 75 15.62 8.31 -40.14
CA GLY A 75 14.98 8.27 -41.46
C GLY A 75 15.31 9.51 -42.29
N MET A 76 15.25 10.71 -41.70
CA MET A 76 15.63 11.94 -42.39
C MET A 76 17.09 11.89 -42.86
N ARG A 77 18.03 11.44 -42.02
CA ARG A 77 19.44 11.27 -42.42
C ARG A 77 19.59 10.28 -43.58
N GLY A 78 18.87 9.16 -43.55
CA GLY A 78 18.83 8.20 -44.66
C GLY A 78 18.32 8.83 -45.96
N TYR A 79 17.27 9.65 -45.88
CA TYR A 79 16.76 10.41 -47.02
C TYR A 79 17.76 11.45 -47.54
N LEU A 80 18.43 12.20 -46.66
CA LEU A 80 19.46 13.17 -47.05
C LEU A 80 20.61 12.52 -47.82
N LEU A 81 21.01 11.30 -47.41
CA LEU A 81 22.09 10.54 -48.03
C LEU A 81 21.70 9.88 -49.35
N THR A 82 20.50 9.29 -49.43
CA THR A 82 20.11 8.42 -50.55
C THR A 82 19.13 9.07 -51.52
N ARG A 83 18.45 10.15 -51.09
CA ARG A 83 17.33 10.81 -51.78
C ARG A 83 16.12 9.91 -52.05
N ARG A 84 16.05 8.74 -51.42
CA ARG A 84 14.93 7.80 -51.61
C ARG A 84 13.84 8.02 -50.57
N GLU A 85 12.61 8.19 -51.05
CA GLU A 85 11.46 8.49 -50.19
C GLU A 85 11.12 7.39 -49.19
N GLU A 86 11.55 6.14 -49.44
CA GLU A 86 11.41 5.02 -48.50
C GLU A 86 12.00 5.31 -47.10
N PHE A 87 13.05 6.14 -47.02
CA PHE A 87 13.61 6.56 -45.73
C PHE A 87 12.76 7.58 -44.98
N LEU A 88 11.74 8.17 -45.61
CA LEU A 88 10.84 9.15 -44.99
C LEU A 88 9.66 8.52 -44.24
N GLU A 89 9.45 7.19 -44.34
CA GLU A 89 8.39 6.49 -43.61
C GLU A 89 8.42 6.78 -42.09
N PRO A 90 9.58 6.70 -41.40
CA PRO A 90 9.63 6.96 -39.96
C PRO A 90 9.36 8.43 -39.60
N TYR A 91 9.76 9.37 -40.49
CA TYR A 91 9.46 10.79 -40.34
C TYR A 91 7.95 11.06 -40.45
N ALA A 92 7.28 10.45 -41.44
CA ALA A 92 5.84 10.56 -41.61
C ALA A 92 5.08 9.95 -40.42
N ALA A 93 5.52 8.79 -39.93
CA ALA A 93 4.96 8.17 -38.74
C ALA A 93 5.10 9.06 -37.50
N ALA A 94 6.24 9.70 -37.29
CA ALA A 94 6.43 10.64 -36.19
C ALA A 94 5.52 11.87 -36.32
N GLN A 95 5.41 12.44 -37.52
CA GLN A 95 4.53 13.58 -37.79
C GLN A 95 3.06 13.28 -37.46
N GLN A 96 2.59 12.05 -37.72
CA GLN A 96 1.23 11.62 -37.43
C GLN A 96 1.02 11.31 -35.94
N ASN A 97 1.97 10.64 -35.28
CA ASN A 97 1.75 10.06 -33.95
C ASN A 97 2.16 10.98 -32.79
N LEU A 98 3.12 11.88 -32.99
CA LEU A 98 3.63 12.76 -31.92
C LEU A 98 2.56 13.67 -31.31
N PRO A 99 1.67 14.32 -32.08
CA PRO A 99 0.65 15.22 -31.50
C PRO A 99 -0.28 14.50 -30.52
N ALA A 100 -0.78 13.31 -30.89
CA ALA A 100 -1.64 12.50 -30.03
C ALA A 100 -0.89 11.90 -28.84
N THR A 101 0.38 11.52 -29.03
CA THR A 101 1.21 10.99 -27.94
C THR A 101 1.50 12.07 -26.90
N MET A 102 1.76 13.31 -27.33
CA MET A 102 2.01 14.43 -26.42
C MET A 102 0.76 14.93 -25.71
N SER A 103 -0.40 14.95 -26.38
CA SER A 103 -1.66 15.27 -25.69
C SER A 103 -1.97 14.25 -24.60
N TYR A 104 -1.65 12.97 -24.84
CA TYR A 104 -1.79 11.92 -23.83
C TYR A 104 -0.84 12.13 -22.64
N ILE A 105 0.44 12.44 -22.87
CA ILE A 105 1.39 12.78 -21.80
C ILE A 105 0.87 13.93 -20.92
N ARG A 106 0.36 15.01 -21.54
CA ARG A 106 -0.20 16.14 -20.82
C ARG A 106 -1.39 15.71 -19.93
N SER A 107 -2.29 14.89 -20.46
CA SER A 107 -3.43 14.38 -19.67
C SER A 107 -3.01 13.55 -18.46
N LEU A 108 -1.94 12.75 -18.58
CA LEU A 108 -1.40 11.95 -17.48
C LEU A 108 -0.79 12.82 -16.38
N ILE A 109 -0.08 13.90 -16.76
CA ILE A 109 0.60 14.83 -15.84
C ILE A 109 -0.39 15.80 -15.16
N ASP A 110 -1.37 16.34 -15.89
CA ASP A 110 -2.34 17.28 -15.31
C ASP A 110 -3.24 16.61 -14.25
N THR A 111 -3.59 15.34 -14.47
CA THR A 111 -4.34 14.55 -13.47
C THR A 111 -3.54 14.34 -12.18
N GLU A 112 -2.21 14.36 -12.24
CA GLU A 112 -1.35 14.25 -11.06
C GLU A 112 -1.27 15.58 -10.28
N LYS A 113 -1.18 16.71 -10.97
CA LYS A 113 -1.16 18.05 -10.34
C LYS A 113 -2.46 18.40 -9.61
N SER A 114 -3.61 17.94 -10.10
CA SER A 114 -4.90 18.17 -9.42
C SER A 114 -4.97 17.52 -8.02
N ASN A 115 -4.14 16.49 -7.75
CA ASN A 115 -4.10 15.82 -6.46
C ASN A 115 -3.01 16.38 -5.53
N ASN A 116 -2.05 17.13 -6.05
CA ASN A 116 -0.94 17.70 -5.31
C ASN A 116 -0.81 19.19 -5.66
N THR A 117 -1.29 20.05 -4.77
CA THR A 117 -1.24 21.51 -4.85
C THR A 117 0.22 22.00 -4.92
N ARG A 118 0.84 21.96 -6.09
CA ARG A 118 2.24 22.39 -6.29
C ARG A 118 2.40 23.18 -7.60
N THR A 119 2.15 24.48 -7.46
CA THR A 119 2.91 25.63 -8.00
C THR A 119 3.42 25.58 -9.46
N ASN A 120 2.81 26.43 -10.30
CA ASN A 120 3.37 27.45 -11.21
C ASN A 120 4.81 27.37 -11.79
N LYS A 121 5.44 26.19 -11.88
CA LYS A 121 6.61 25.97 -12.75
C LYS A 121 6.12 25.58 -14.13
N LEU A 122 6.77 26.09 -15.18
CA LEU A 122 6.55 25.67 -16.57
C LEU A 122 6.46 24.14 -16.61
N ASP A 123 5.34 23.64 -17.12
CA ASP A 123 5.03 22.22 -17.14
C ASP A 123 6.11 21.46 -17.96
N PRO A 124 6.79 20.44 -17.41
CA PRO A 124 7.81 19.68 -18.15
C PRO A 124 7.32 19.18 -19.52
N ALA A 125 6.04 18.79 -19.61
CA ALA A 125 5.44 18.39 -20.89
C ALA A 125 5.33 19.54 -21.90
N SER A 126 5.13 20.78 -21.44
CA SER A 126 5.11 21.96 -22.32
C SER A 126 6.50 22.27 -22.88
N GLN A 127 7.55 22.12 -22.08
CA GLN A 127 8.93 22.28 -22.54
C GLN A 127 9.29 21.20 -23.57
N LEU A 128 8.97 19.94 -23.28
CA LEU A 128 9.18 18.83 -24.20
C LEU A 128 8.44 19.05 -25.53
N GLN A 129 7.18 19.54 -25.49
CA GLN A 129 6.43 19.86 -26.69
C GLN A 129 7.12 20.91 -27.58
N VAL A 130 7.67 21.96 -26.97
CA VAL A 130 8.40 23.01 -27.71
C VAL A 130 9.63 22.42 -28.40
N LEU A 131 10.41 21.59 -27.69
CA LEU A 131 11.60 20.95 -28.27
C LEU A 131 11.25 20.01 -29.43
N ILE A 132 10.20 19.19 -29.28
CA ILE A 132 9.70 18.31 -30.34
C ILE A 132 9.27 19.11 -31.56
N ASN A 133 8.51 20.20 -31.37
CA ASN A 133 8.04 21.04 -32.47
C ASN A 133 9.20 21.71 -33.21
N ARG A 134 10.23 22.17 -32.48
CA ARG A 134 11.45 22.72 -33.08
C ARG A 134 12.20 21.68 -33.90
N GLN A 135 12.33 20.46 -33.38
CA GLN A 135 13.01 19.39 -34.09
C GLN A 135 12.23 18.94 -35.33
N MET A 136 10.91 18.80 -35.25
CA MET A 136 10.08 18.48 -36.42
C MET A 136 10.14 19.58 -37.49
N SER A 137 10.18 20.85 -37.07
CA SER A 137 10.39 21.97 -38.00
C SER A 137 11.76 21.92 -38.68
N ASN A 138 12.81 21.57 -37.92
CA ASN A 138 14.16 21.37 -38.47
C ASN A 138 14.20 20.24 -39.51
N LEU A 139 13.57 19.10 -39.22
CA LEU A 139 13.49 17.97 -40.16
C LEU A 139 12.67 18.33 -41.41
N ALA A 140 11.57 19.06 -41.25
CA ALA A 140 10.77 19.55 -42.38
C ALA A 140 11.57 20.51 -43.28
N TRP A 141 12.38 21.39 -42.68
CA TRP A 141 13.29 22.26 -43.40
C TRP A 141 14.33 21.45 -44.18
N GLN A 142 14.99 20.47 -43.55
CA GLN A 142 15.99 19.61 -44.18
C GLN A 142 15.43 18.89 -45.41
N ARG A 143 14.22 18.33 -45.30
CA ARG A 143 13.53 17.66 -46.42
C ARG A 143 13.37 18.59 -47.61
N ARG A 144 12.86 19.81 -47.38
CA ARG A 144 12.58 20.79 -48.44
C ARG A 144 13.88 21.33 -49.06
N TYR A 145 14.88 21.59 -48.23
CA TYR A 145 16.17 22.11 -48.68
C TYR A 145 16.86 21.16 -49.65
N VAL A 146 16.82 19.85 -49.35
CA VAL A 146 17.44 18.84 -50.19
C VAL A 146 16.81 18.75 -51.58
N THR A 147 15.54 19.10 -51.74
CA THR A 147 14.85 19.07 -53.04
C THR A 147 15.19 20.28 -53.94
N MET A 148 15.89 21.28 -53.42
CA MET A 148 16.27 22.49 -54.16
C MET A 148 17.56 22.28 -54.95
N SER A 149 17.64 22.84 -56.16
CA SER A 149 18.73 22.61 -57.12
C SER A 149 20.10 23.18 -56.72
N ASP A 150 20.13 24.17 -55.81
CA ASP A 150 21.33 24.89 -55.41
C ASP A 150 21.52 24.75 -53.89
N THR A 151 21.99 23.57 -53.49
CA THR A 151 22.06 23.16 -52.07
C THR A 151 23.48 23.40 -51.53
N SER A 152 23.64 24.30 -50.57
CA SER A 152 24.93 24.48 -49.88
C SER A 152 25.11 23.38 -48.81
N ALA A 153 26.26 22.72 -48.83
CA ALA A 153 26.56 21.64 -47.88
C ALA A 153 26.63 22.18 -46.43
N ASP A 154 27.19 23.38 -46.26
CA ASP A 154 27.38 24.03 -44.96
C ASP A 154 26.04 24.28 -44.23
N GLU A 155 24.99 24.67 -44.95
CA GLU A 155 23.68 24.91 -44.36
C GLU A 155 23.04 23.60 -43.87
N ILE A 156 23.18 22.50 -44.62
CA ILE A 156 22.76 21.16 -44.15
C ILE A 156 23.53 20.75 -42.89
N PHE A 157 24.85 20.93 -42.87
CA PHE A 157 25.67 20.59 -41.71
C PHE A 157 25.24 21.38 -40.46
N ASN A 158 24.95 22.67 -40.61
CA ASN A 158 24.43 23.49 -39.51
C ASN A 158 23.08 22.97 -38.99
N HIS A 159 22.16 22.60 -39.89
CA HIS A 159 20.87 22.03 -39.50
C HIS A 159 20.95 20.64 -38.88
N LEU A 160 21.93 19.81 -39.29
CA LEU A 160 22.23 18.53 -38.65
C LEU A 160 22.81 18.72 -37.24
N ALA A 161 23.75 19.67 -37.07
CA ALA A 161 24.32 20.01 -35.77
C ALA A 161 23.26 20.58 -34.81
N PHE A 162 22.41 21.48 -35.31
CA PHE A 162 21.26 22.01 -34.57
C PHE A 162 20.27 20.89 -34.19
N GLY A 163 19.98 19.98 -35.12
CA GLY A 163 19.11 18.83 -34.86
C GLY A 163 19.65 17.88 -33.79
N LYS A 164 20.97 17.66 -33.79
CA LYS A 164 21.66 16.92 -32.73
C LYS A 164 21.47 17.60 -31.38
N HIS A 165 21.69 18.91 -31.30
CA HIS A 165 21.53 19.67 -30.06
C HIS A 165 20.10 19.57 -29.51
N LEU A 166 19.09 19.76 -30.37
CA LEU A 166 17.68 19.59 -29.98
C LEU A 166 17.39 18.18 -29.47
N MET A 167 17.94 17.14 -30.10
CA MET A 167 17.76 15.77 -29.64
C MET A 167 18.46 15.46 -28.32
N ASP A 168 19.61 16.07 -28.06
CA ASP A 168 20.29 15.99 -26.78
C ASP A 168 19.45 16.66 -25.68
N GLU A 169 18.85 17.83 -25.94
CA GLU A 169 17.88 18.48 -25.02
C GLU A 169 16.61 17.64 -24.80
N ILE A 170 16.07 17.01 -25.84
CA ILE A 170 14.88 16.13 -25.74
C ILE A 170 15.20 14.92 -24.86
N ARG A 171 16.36 14.28 -25.06
CA ARG A 171 16.81 13.14 -24.24
C ARG A 171 16.97 13.53 -22.78
N ASP A 172 17.55 14.70 -22.52
CA ASP A 172 17.76 15.21 -21.17
C ASP A 172 16.42 15.51 -20.47
N ASN A 173 15.50 16.20 -21.16
CA ASN A 173 14.18 16.52 -20.62
C ASN A 173 13.37 15.24 -20.30
N ILE A 174 13.35 14.26 -21.21
CA ILE A 174 12.73 12.95 -20.97
C ILE A 174 13.42 12.22 -19.82
N GLY A 175 14.75 12.28 -19.73
CA GLY A 175 15.53 11.72 -18.64
C GLY A 175 15.12 12.27 -17.28
N HIS A 176 15.00 13.60 -17.16
CA HIS A 176 14.54 14.28 -15.96
C HIS A 176 13.08 13.94 -15.60
N MET A 177 12.19 13.88 -16.58
CA MET A 177 10.79 13.47 -16.36
C MET A 177 10.72 12.04 -15.84
N ARG A 178 11.52 11.14 -16.42
CA ARG A 178 11.59 9.73 -16.01
C ARG A 178 12.16 9.59 -14.60
N GLU A 179 13.25 10.27 -14.27
CA GLU A 179 13.85 10.23 -12.94
C GLU A 179 12.87 10.74 -11.86
N THR A 180 12.17 11.84 -12.16
CA THR A 180 11.12 12.38 -11.28
C THR A 180 10.03 11.34 -11.05
N GLY A 181 9.61 10.65 -12.12
CA GLY A 181 8.63 9.56 -12.04
C GLY A 181 9.08 8.38 -11.19
N TRP A 182 10.32 7.92 -11.36
CA TRP A 182 10.89 6.84 -10.55
C TRP A 182 11.03 7.23 -9.07
N ARG A 183 11.42 8.48 -8.79
CA ARG A 183 11.54 8.99 -7.41
C ARG A 183 10.19 9.03 -6.70
N LEU A 184 9.14 9.48 -7.39
CA LEU A 184 7.77 9.46 -6.88
C LEU A 184 7.27 8.03 -6.64
N LEU A 185 7.57 7.11 -7.58
CA LEU A 185 7.19 5.71 -7.44
C LEU A 185 7.90 5.04 -6.24
N ALA A 186 9.20 5.28 -6.07
CA ALA A 186 9.98 4.76 -4.95
C ALA A 186 9.44 5.23 -3.60
N GLY A 187 9.09 6.52 -3.47
CA GLY A 187 8.47 7.06 -2.27
C GLY A 187 7.14 6.38 -1.93
N ARG A 188 6.29 6.14 -2.95
CA ARG A 188 5.00 5.44 -2.76
C ARG A 188 5.18 3.97 -2.37
N ILE A 189 6.14 3.26 -2.95
CA ILE A 189 6.45 1.87 -2.55
C ILE A 189 6.88 1.83 -1.08
N GLN A 190 7.65 2.81 -0.62
CA GLN A 190 8.05 2.90 0.77
C GLN A 190 6.85 3.14 1.70
N GLU A 191 5.94 4.06 1.35
CA GLU A 191 4.68 4.28 2.10
C GLU A 191 3.83 3.00 2.22
N ILE A 192 3.73 2.21 1.14
CA ILE A 192 3.01 0.92 1.15
C ILE A 192 3.66 -0.05 2.14
N ASN A 193 4.99 -0.11 2.18
CA ASN A 193 5.71 -1.03 3.06
C ASN A 193 5.56 -0.62 4.53
N ASP A 194 5.55 0.68 4.84
CA ASP A 194 5.30 1.18 6.19
C ASP A 194 3.86 0.89 6.66
N ILE A 195 2.88 1.02 5.76
CA ILE A 195 1.49 0.61 6.03
C ILE A 195 1.43 -0.91 6.30
N ARG A 196 2.02 -1.72 5.41
CA ARG A 196 2.06 -3.19 5.58
C ARG A 196 2.69 -3.60 6.90
N ARG A 197 3.79 -2.98 7.31
CA ARG A 197 4.45 -3.29 8.59
C ARG A 197 3.54 -3.00 9.78
N ARG A 198 2.80 -1.89 9.77
CA ARG A 198 1.84 -1.56 10.83
C ARG A 198 0.69 -2.56 10.88
N ASP A 199 0.14 -2.94 9.74
CA ASP A 199 -0.96 -3.90 9.67
C ASP A 199 -0.54 -5.29 10.16
N TYR A 200 0.64 -5.77 9.74
CA TYR A 200 1.18 -7.04 10.24
C TYR A 200 1.45 -7.02 11.75
N LEU A 201 1.94 -5.91 12.30
CA LEU A 201 2.12 -5.76 13.75
C LEU A 201 0.78 -5.76 14.49
N ALA A 202 -0.25 -5.10 13.96
CA ALA A 202 -1.59 -5.08 14.56
C ALA A 202 -2.23 -6.49 14.57
N VAL A 203 -2.12 -7.23 13.47
CA VAL A 203 -2.57 -8.63 13.37
C VAL A 203 -1.79 -9.53 14.32
N PHE A 204 -0.46 -9.36 14.40
CA PHE A 204 0.37 -10.13 15.32
C PHE A 204 0.01 -9.87 16.79
N LEU A 205 -0.17 -8.61 17.17
CA LEU A 205 -0.57 -8.24 18.53
C LEU A 205 -1.95 -8.78 18.90
N THR A 206 -2.93 -8.74 17.99
CA THR A 206 -4.26 -9.33 18.23
C THR A 206 -4.20 -10.84 18.35
N LEU A 207 -3.35 -11.52 17.58
CA LEU A 207 -3.09 -12.96 17.76
C LEU A 207 -2.49 -13.26 19.14
N VAL A 208 -1.47 -12.52 19.56
CA VAL A 208 -0.82 -12.70 20.87
C VAL A 208 -1.78 -12.43 22.02
N VAL A 209 -2.57 -11.35 21.95
CA VAL A 209 -3.60 -11.03 22.96
C VAL A 209 -4.71 -12.07 22.98
N GLY A 210 -5.15 -12.54 21.81
CA GLY A 210 -6.16 -13.60 21.68
C GLY A 210 -5.71 -14.92 22.30
N LEU A 211 -4.50 -15.39 21.97
CA LEU A 211 -3.93 -16.60 22.55
C LEU A 211 -3.63 -16.44 24.04
N GLY A 212 -3.06 -15.30 24.45
CA GLY A 212 -2.73 -15.00 25.83
C GLY A 212 -3.95 -14.94 26.73
N SER A 213 -5.01 -14.28 26.30
CA SER A 213 -6.27 -14.21 27.05
C SER A 213 -6.89 -15.61 27.24
N ARG A 214 -6.85 -16.45 26.20
CA ARG A 214 -7.32 -17.84 26.26
C ARG A 214 -6.50 -18.72 27.20
N LEU A 215 -5.18 -18.51 27.26
CA LEU A 215 -4.29 -19.25 28.15
C LEU A 215 -4.47 -18.85 29.62
N VAL A 216 -4.63 -17.56 29.89
CA VAL A 216 -4.92 -17.03 31.24
C VAL A 216 -6.29 -17.52 31.72
N ALA A 217 -7.29 -17.43 30.86
CA ALA A 217 -8.63 -17.96 31.08
C ALA A 217 -8.62 -19.45 31.48
N TRP A 218 -7.92 -20.27 30.68
CA TRP A 218 -7.78 -21.70 30.95
C TRP A 218 -7.10 -21.97 32.29
N ARG A 219 -6.00 -21.28 32.60
CA ARG A 219 -5.30 -21.46 33.88
C ARG A 219 -6.18 -21.12 35.08
N LEU A 220 -6.83 -19.95 35.06
CA LEU A 220 -7.66 -19.49 36.17
C LEU A 220 -8.86 -20.42 36.41
N PHE A 221 -9.55 -20.80 35.32
CA PHE A 221 -10.67 -21.75 35.40
C PHE A 221 -10.22 -23.08 36.01
N ASN A 222 -9.11 -23.64 35.52
CA ASN A 222 -8.63 -24.93 36.00
C ASN A 222 -8.24 -24.87 37.48
N THR A 223 -7.53 -23.81 37.92
CA THR A 223 -7.16 -23.65 39.33
C THR A 223 -8.36 -23.43 40.25
N GLU A 224 -9.38 -22.68 39.81
CA GLU A 224 -10.53 -22.37 40.64
C GLU A 224 -11.49 -23.56 40.77
N VAL A 225 -11.73 -24.28 39.66
CA VAL A 225 -12.56 -25.50 39.67
C VAL A 225 -11.89 -26.58 40.51
N ILE A 226 -10.59 -26.86 40.30
CA ILE A 226 -9.88 -27.89 41.09
C ILE A 226 -9.94 -27.57 42.59
N ARG A 227 -9.68 -26.33 42.98
CA ARG A 227 -9.71 -25.93 44.39
C ARG A 227 -11.11 -26.08 45.00
N ARG A 228 -12.18 -25.65 44.31
CA ARG A 228 -13.55 -25.76 44.82
C ARG A 228 -14.00 -27.22 44.89
N VAL A 229 -13.64 -28.04 43.91
CA VAL A 229 -13.89 -29.49 43.95
C VAL A 229 -13.16 -30.15 45.12
N GLU A 230 -11.90 -29.80 45.39
CA GLU A 230 -11.17 -30.32 46.56
C GLU A 230 -11.82 -29.92 47.89
N HIS A 231 -12.29 -28.67 48.01
CA HIS A 231 -13.01 -28.20 49.18
C HIS A 231 -14.31 -28.99 49.38
N LEU A 232 -15.08 -29.19 48.31
CA LEU A 232 -16.31 -30.00 48.30
C LEU A 232 -16.05 -31.44 48.74
N VAL A 233 -15.01 -32.09 48.20
CA VAL A 233 -14.62 -33.46 48.54
C VAL A 233 -14.18 -33.57 50.00
N LYS A 234 -13.43 -32.59 50.52
CA LYS A 234 -13.03 -32.57 51.94
C LYS A 234 -14.23 -32.34 52.87
N ASN A 235 -15.11 -31.40 52.52
CA ASN A 235 -16.32 -31.10 53.30
C ASN A 235 -17.25 -32.32 53.38
N THR A 236 -17.52 -33.00 52.26
CA THR A 236 -18.31 -34.25 52.26
C THR A 236 -17.65 -35.36 53.08
N ARG A 237 -16.33 -35.51 53.01
CA ARG A 237 -15.60 -36.48 53.84
C ARG A 237 -15.70 -36.17 55.33
N CYS A 238 -15.65 -34.90 55.73
CA CYS A 238 -15.83 -34.48 57.13
C CYS A 238 -17.26 -34.72 57.62
N LEU A 239 -18.26 -34.39 56.80
CA LEU A 239 -19.68 -34.66 57.05
C LEU A 239 -19.96 -36.14 57.31
N LEU A 240 -19.44 -37.03 56.46
CA LEU A 240 -19.59 -38.48 56.62
C LEU A 240 -19.00 -39.00 57.94
N HIS A 241 -18.01 -38.31 58.51
CA HIS A 241 -17.39 -38.67 59.78
C HIS A 241 -17.91 -37.84 60.96
N GLY A 242 -18.97 -37.04 60.79
CA GLY A 242 -19.55 -36.19 61.84
C GLY A 242 -18.62 -35.08 62.35
N LYS A 243 -17.62 -34.67 61.55
CA LYS A 243 -16.65 -33.62 61.91
C LYS A 243 -17.12 -32.26 61.37
N PRO A 244 -16.78 -31.15 62.06
CA PRO A 244 -17.15 -29.81 61.60
C PRO A 244 -16.56 -29.51 60.22
N LEU A 245 -17.33 -28.78 59.41
CA LEU A 245 -16.95 -28.39 58.07
C LEU A 245 -15.71 -27.47 58.08
N PRO A 246 -14.59 -27.86 57.45
CA PRO A 246 -13.36 -27.06 57.47
C PRO A 246 -13.41 -25.82 56.58
N PHE A 247 -14.29 -25.78 55.56
CA PHE A 247 -14.39 -24.65 54.64
C PHE A 247 -15.84 -24.14 54.53
N PRO A 248 -16.08 -22.83 54.67
CA PRO A 248 -17.41 -22.25 54.48
C PRO A 248 -17.82 -22.24 52.99
N PRO A 249 -19.12 -22.26 52.69
CA PRO A 249 -19.62 -22.14 51.32
C PRO A 249 -19.22 -20.78 50.72
N SER A 250 -18.83 -20.79 49.45
CA SER A 250 -18.34 -19.60 48.75
C SER A 250 -19.42 -18.56 48.40
N GLY A 251 -20.70 -18.95 48.41
CA GLY A 251 -21.84 -18.05 48.19
C GLY A 251 -21.96 -17.49 46.78
N LYS A 252 -21.36 -18.14 45.78
CA LYS A 252 -21.48 -17.73 44.36
C LYS A 252 -22.78 -18.26 43.75
N PRO A 253 -23.45 -17.50 42.88
CA PRO A 253 -24.67 -17.95 42.19
C PRO A 253 -24.28 -18.83 40.99
N ASP A 254 -23.69 -19.98 41.27
CA ASP A 254 -23.33 -21.02 40.30
C ASP A 254 -23.64 -22.42 40.88
N ALA A 255 -23.77 -23.43 40.02
CA ALA A 255 -24.19 -24.77 40.44
C ALA A 255 -23.25 -25.41 41.49
N LEU A 256 -21.95 -25.05 41.50
CA LEU A 256 -21.04 -25.46 42.58
C LEU A 256 -21.33 -24.73 43.89
N GLY A 257 -21.66 -23.44 43.85
CA GLY A 257 -22.05 -22.66 45.01
C GLY A 257 -23.36 -23.13 45.64
N ASP A 258 -24.34 -23.51 44.82
CA ASP A 258 -25.61 -24.12 45.29
C ASP A 258 -25.32 -25.45 46.01
N LEU A 259 -24.46 -26.31 45.43
CA LEU A 259 -24.06 -27.58 46.04
C LEU A 259 -23.29 -27.39 47.36
N GLU A 260 -22.39 -26.40 47.43
CA GLU A 260 -21.68 -26.03 48.65
C GLU A 260 -22.64 -25.57 49.77
N GLN A 261 -23.72 -24.84 49.41
CA GLN A 261 -24.76 -24.44 50.36
C GLN A 261 -25.62 -25.62 50.83
N GLU A 262 -26.03 -26.52 49.93
CA GLU A 262 -26.78 -27.73 50.32
C GLU A 262 -25.99 -28.59 51.31
N ILE A 263 -24.71 -28.82 51.04
CA ILE A 263 -23.80 -29.57 51.93
C ILE A 263 -23.65 -28.87 53.29
N ALA A 264 -23.59 -27.53 53.30
CA ALA A 264 -23.53 -26.77 54.55
C ALA A 264 -24.84 -26.86 55.37
N LEU A 265 -25.99 -26.96 54.70
CA LEU A 265 -27.29 -27.16 55.35
C LEU A 265 -27.44 -28.57 55.94
N MET A 266 -26.87 -29.60 55.31
CA MET A 266 -26.89 -30.98 55.82
C MET A 266 -26.05 -31.18 57.11
N ASN A 267 -25.18 -30.23 57.45
CA ASN A 267 -24.36 -30.28 58.67
C ASN A 267 -25.05 -29.61 59.90
N LYS A 268 -26.28 -29.12 59.75
CA LYS A 268 -27.11 -28.63 60.85
C LYS A 268 -28.05 -29.73 61.34
#